data_AF-A0A2G5SHC5-F1
#
_entry.id   AF-A0A2G5SHC5-F1
#
_cell.length_a   1.000
_cell.length_b   1.000
_cell.length_c   1.000
_cell.angle_alpha   90.00
_cell.angle_beta   90.00
_cell.angle_gamma   90.00
#
_symmetry.space_group_name_H-M   'P 1'
#
loop_
_entity.id
_entity.type
_entity.pdbx_description
1 polymer ?
#
loop_
_entity_poly.entity_id
_entity_poly.type
_entity_poly.pdbx_seq_one_letter_code
_entity_poly.pdbx_strand_id
1 'polypeptide(L)'
;MRTSLLVLALLVPTVNSYRYTSDEVLKVLNSARSEIAEKAQIANMNELEYNPDLEEKIHMELIFNSGCSTRVIDRGSLKIYKNFKPEDMKDEQSIVEFLGAPGMTEMAYVKNLCLKNARRMHSFAFKKTNAPNINGPPGSKCPSGRRPTSDGLCALGKSYARKVVDSSRPWIVMKDSPLIAVRMKTEEEIELEKWIKEHYWNRINKPIGE
;
A
#
# COMPACT_ATOMS: atom_id res chain seq x y z
N MET A 1 -50.02 15.63 19.71
CA MET A 1 -48.58 15.58 20.05
C MET A 1 -47.97 14.39 19.33
N ARG A 2 -47.08 14.63 18.35
CA ARG A 2 -46.37 13.58 17.60
C ARG A 2 -44.87 13.85 17.75
N THR A 3 -44.21 13.16 18.66
CA THR A 3 -42.76 13.14 18.77
C THR A 3 -42.27 11.89 18.03
N SER A 4 -42.03 12.04 16.72
CA SER A 4 -41.41 10.98 15.92
C SER A 4 -39.91 10.92 16.21
N LEU A 5 -39.49 9.73 16.66
CA LEU A 5 -38.12 9.24 16.74
C LEU A 5 -37.37 9.43 15.41
N LEU A 6 -36.30 10.23 15.39
CA LEU A 6 -35.26 10.17 14.35
C LEU A 6 -33.90 10.57 14.93
N VAL A 7 -33.27 9.67 15.70
CA VAL A 7 -31.83 9.74 16.00
C VAL A 7 -31.25 8.34 15.84
N LEU A 8 -31.14 7.85 14.61
CA LEU A 8 -30.50 6.56 14.30
C LEU A 8 -29.81 6.54 12.93
N ALA A 9 -29.33 7.70 12.45
CA ALA A 9 -28.70 7.84 11.13
C ALA A 9 -27.25 8.38 11.15
N LEU A 10 -26.56 8.41 12.30
CA LEU A 10 -25.22 8.99 12.42
C LEU A 10 -24.05 7.99 12.59
N LEU A 11 -24.24 6.70 12.27
CA LEU A 11 -23.18 5.67 12.42
C LEU A 11 -22.71 5.03 11.10
N VAL A 12 -22.62 5.79 10.01
CA VAL A 12 -22.09 5.26 8.73
C VAL A 12 -20.87 5.99 8.09
N PRO A 13 -19.95 6.72 8.79
CA PRO A 13 -18.72 7.19 8.12
C PRO A 13 -17.47 6.30 8.27
N THR A 14 -17.45 5.27 9.12
CA THR A 14 -16.16 4.64 9.50
C THR A 14 -15.58 3.66 8.47
N VAL A 15 -16.41 3.03 7.64
CA VAL A 15 -15.93 2.00 6.69
C VAL A 15 -15.33 2.61 5.42
N ASN A 16 -15.80 3.80 5.04
CA ASN A 16 -15.36 4.46 3.80
C ASN A 16 -13.99 5.12 3.92
N SER A 17 -13.66 5.69 5.08
CA SER A 17 -12.35 6.30 5.33
C SER A 17 -11.22 5.26 5.37
N TYR A 18 -11.50 4.06 5.87
CA TYR A 18 -10.51 2.97 6.01
C TYR A 18 -10.08 2.37 4.65
N ARG A 19 -11.04 2.17 3.73
CA ARG A 19 -10.73 1.72 2.37
C ARG A 19 -9.94 2.75 1.59
N TYR A 20 -10.30 4.03 1.74
CA TYR A 20 -9.61 5.13 1.08
C TYR A 20 -8.11 5.20 1.46
N THR A 21 -7.78 5.06 2.76
CA THR A 21 -6.38 5.04 3.20
C THR A 21 -5.59 3.84 2.68
N SER A 22 -6.26 2.70 2.52
CA SER A 22 -5.64 1.46 2.05
C SER A 22 -5.30 1.51 0.56
N ASP A 23 -6.19 2.09 -0.25
CA ASP A 23 -5.96 2.32 -1.68
C ASP A 23 -4.83 3.33 -1.93
N GLU A 24 -4.73 4.38 -1.12
CA GLU A 24 -3.62 5.35 -1.21
C GLU A 24 -2.28 4.71 -0.86
N VAL A 25 -2.21 3.93 0.23
CA VAL A 25 -1.01 3.19 0.62
C VAL A 25 -0.59 2.20 -0.46
N LEU A 26 -1.54 1.46 -1.05
CA LEU A 26 -1.26 0.53 -2.15
C LEU A 26 -0.62 1.23 -3.34
N LYS A 27 -1.16 2.38 -3.76
CA LYS A 27 -0.62 3.16 -4.88
C LYS A 27 0.81 3.60 -4.59
N VAL A 28 1.05 4.13 -3.39
CA VAL A 28 2.38 4.57 -2.95
C VAL A 28 3.39 3.42 -2.99
N LEU A 29 3.02 2.23 -2.48
CA LEU A 29 3.90 1.07 -2.52
C LEU A 29 4.18 0.59 -3.95
N ASN A 30 3.17 0.55 -4.82
CA ASN A 30 3.36 0.17 -6.22
C ASN A 30 4.20 1.18 -7.00
N SER A 31 4.06 2.49 -6.76
CA SER A 31 4.95 3.50 -7.36
C SER A 31 6.40 3.28 -6.93
N ALA A 32 6.66 3.07 -5.64
CA ALA A 32 8.01 2.77 -5.17
C ALA A 32 8.56 1.46 -5.77
N ARG A 33 7.74 0.43 -5.92
CA ARG A 33 8.13 -0.83 -6.58
C ARG A 33 8.48 -0.65 -8.06
N SER A 34 7.75 0.20 -8.78
CA SER A 34 8.03 0.52 -10.19
C SER A 34 9.42 1.16 -10.31
N GLU A 35 9.72 2.15 -9.46
CA GLU A 35 11.03 2.79 -9.48
C GLU A 35 12.17 1.84 -9.07
N ILE A 36 11.95 0.97 -8.07
CA ILE A 36 12.93 -0.07 -7.71
C ILE A 36 13.17 -0.99 -8.90
N ALA A 37 12.11 -1.40 -9.60
CA ALA A 37 12.25 -2.26 -10.77
C ALA A 37 13.05 -1.59 -11.88
N GLU A 38 12.82 -0.30 -12.12
CA GLU A 38 13.58 0.50 -13.09
C GLU A 38 15.06 0.60 -12.70
N LYS A 39 15.36 1.01 -11.47
CA LYS A 39 16.75 1.26 -11.04
C LYS A 39 17.57 -0.02 -10.89
N ALA A 40 16.98 -1.05 -10.29
CA ALA A 40 17.62 -2.34 -10.09
C ALA A 40 17.47 -3.29 -11.30
N GLN A 41 16.81 -2.84 -12.38
CA GLN A 41 16.57 -3.62 -13.60
C GLN A 41 15.92 -4.98 -13.30
N ILE A 42 14.79 -4.97 -12.58
CA ILE A 42 14.03 -6.16 -12.19
C ILE A 42 12.87 -6.37 -13.18
N ALA A 43 13.03 -7.35 -14.06
CA ALA A 43 12.12 -7.62 -15.17
C ALA A 43 10.78 -8.26 -14.77
N ASN A 44 10.68 -8.83 -13.56
CA ASN A 44 9.54 -9.61 -13.09
C ASN A 44 8.88 -9.03 -11.83
N MET A 45 9.04 -7.73 -11.56
CA MET A 45 8.46 -7.09 -10.37
C MET A 45 6.93 -7.11 -10.44
N ASN A 46 6.29 -7.85 -9.54
CA ASN A 46 4.83 -7.89 -9.50
C ASN A 46 4.22 -6.57 -9.00
N GLU A 47 3.12 -6.14 -9.61
CA GLU A 47 2.21 -5.18 -8.99
C GLU A 47 1.51 -5.86 -7.80
N LEU A 48 1.46 -5.17 -6.67
CA LEU A 48 0.71 -5.60 -5.50
C LEU A 48 -0.79 -5.34 -5.71
N GLU A 49 -1.61 -6.30 -5.29
CA GLU A 49 -3.05 -6.11 -5.14
C GLU A 49 -3.43 -6.03 -3.66
N TYR A 50 -4.45 -5.24 -3.33
CA TYR A 50 -4.95 -5.20 -1.96
C TYR A 50 -5.74 -6.48 -1.65
N ASN A 51 -5.39 -7.15 -0.54
CA ASN A 51 -6.14 -8.28 -0.03
C ASN A 51 -6.60 -8.03 1.42
N PRO A 52 -7.89 -7.72 1.65
CA PRO A 52 -8.40 -7.46 3.00
C PRO A 52 -8.29 -8.65 3.94
N ASP A 53 -8.23 -9.90 3.45
CA ASP A 53 -8.07 -11.09 4.29
C ASP A 53 -6.71 -11.13 5.01
N LEU A 54 -5.72 -10.37 4.52
CA LEU A 54 -4.44 -10.21 5.19
C LEU A 54 -4.51 -9.25 6.38
N GLU A 55 -5.52 -8.36 6.47
CA GLU A 55 -5.74 -7.50 7.64
C GLU A 55 -6.04 -8.35 8.89
N GLU A 56 -6.86 -9.39 8.74
CA GLU A 56 -7.18 -10.30 9.85
C GLU A 56 -5.92 -10.95 10.42
N LYS A 57 -4.98 -11.35 9.54
CA LYS A 57 -3.69 -11.93 9.96
C LYS A 57 -2.83 -10.93 10.72
N ILE A 58 -2.86 -9.65 10.32
CA ILE A 58 -2.19 -8.58 11.06
C ILE A 58 -2.83 -8.44 12.46
N HIS A 59 -4.16 -8.39 12.53
CA HIS A 59 -4.89 -8.26 13.79
C HIS A 59 -4.61 -9.42 14.76
N MET A 60 -4.62 -10.67 14.28
CA MET A 60 -4.26 -11.83 15.10
C MET A 60 -2.86 -11.67 15.71
N GLU A 61 -1.87 -11.29 14.89
CA GLU A 61 -0.50 -11.11 15.37
C GLU A 61 -0.33 -9.90 16.32
N LEU A 62 -1.20 -8.88 16.22
CA LEU A 62 -1.24 -7.76 17.16
C LEU A 62 -1.82 -8.17 18.53
N ILE A 63 -2.89 -8.97 18.54
CA ILE A 63 -3.58 -9.41 19.77
C ILE A 63 -2.68 -10.27 20.66
N PHE A 64 -2.03 -11.29 20.09
CA PHE A 64 -1.30 -12.29 20.88
C PHE A 64 0.03 -11.79 21.48
N ASN A 65 0.60 -10.69 20.98
CA ASN A 65 1.98 -10.29 21.29
C ASN A 65 2.11 -8.86 21.86
N SER A 66 1.08 -8.39 22.57
CA SER A 66 1.00 -7.05 23.20
C SER A 66 1.09 -5.86 22.24
N GLY A 67 0.80 -6.07 20.95
CA GLY A 67 0.62 -5.06 19.90
C GLY A 67 1.87 -4.26 19.52
N CYS A 68 2.59 -3.70 20.49
CA CYS A 68 3.41 -2.51 20.39
C CYS A 68 4.87 -2.71 19.97
N SER A 69 5.39 -3.94 19.96
CA SER A 69 6.77 -4.21 19.55
C SER A 69 6.91 -4.25 18.03
N THR A 70 7.94 -3.61 17.48
CA THR A 70 8.36 -3.82 16.08
C THR A 70 8.81 -5.27 15.92
N ARG A 71 8.23 -5.97 14.95
CA ARG A 71 8.60 -7.37 14.64
C ARG A 71 8.27 -7.69 13.19
N VAL A 72 9.22 -8.33 12.52
CA VAL A 72 8.97 -8.98 11.23
C VAL A 72 8.63 -10.44 11.48
N ILE A 73 7.51 -10.89 10.91
CA ILE A 73 7.08 -12.28 10.93
C ILE A 73 7.18 -12.79 9.50
N ASP A 74 8.07 -13.75 9.26
CA ASP A 74 8.22 -14.40 7.97
C ASP A 74 7.84 -15.88 8.11
N ARG A 75 6.72 -16.28 7.49
CA ARG A 75 6.17 -17.64 7.56
C ARG A 75 5.76 -18.10 6.17
N GLY A 76 6.65 -18.81 5.49
CA GLY A 76 6.37 -19.41 4.18
C GLY A 76 5.92 -18.36 3.16
N SER A 77 4.64 -18.37 2.80
CA SER A 77 4.04 -17.44 1.84
C SER A 77 3.54 -16.12 2.43
N LEU A 78 3.80 -15.85 3.71
CA LEU A 78 3.32 -14.67 4.42
C LEU A 78 4.48 -13.90 5.06
N LYS A 79 4.53 -12.59 4.86
CA LYS A 79 5.44 -11.68 5.58
C LYS A 79 4.63 -10.57 6.24
N ILE A 80 4.83 -10.33 7.54
CA ILE A 80 4.13 -9.27 8.29
C ILE A 80 5.16 -8.36 8.93
N TYR A 81 5.04 -7.06 8.70
CA TYR A 81 5.80 -6.00 9.35
C TYR A 81 4.89 -5.33 10.38
N LYS A 82 5.13 -5.59 11.67
CA LYS A 82 4.38 -4.96 12.76
C LYS A 82 5.08 -3.70 13.25
N ASN A 83 4.29 -2.68 13.59
CA ASN A 83 4.82 -1.39 14.06
C ASN A 83 5.90 -0.84 13.13
N PHE A 84 5.63 -0.92 11.83
CA PHE A 84 6.49 -0.41 10.80
C PHE A 84 6.78 1.08 11.05
N LYS A 85 8.07 1.40 11.07
CA LYS A 85 8.59 2.75 11.20
C LYS A 85 9.55 3.00 10.04
N PRO A 86 9.32 4.04 9.25
CA PRO A 86 10.26 4.41 8.19
C PRO A 86 11.69 4.63 8.72
N GLU A 87 11.85 5.15 9.94
CA GLU A 87 13.15 5.36 10.59
C GLU A 87 13.95 4.07 10.83
N ASP A 88 13.28 2.92 10.90
CA ASP A 88 13.95 1.62 11.07
C ASP A 88 14.60 1.15 9.74
N MET A 89 14.29 1.77 8.60
CA MET A 89 14.89 1.51 7.29
C MET A 89 16.10 2.41 7.05
N LYS A 90 17.26 1.95 7.53
CA LYS A 90 18.48 2.77 7.58
C LYS A 90 19.27 2.78 6.28
N ASP A 91 19.05 1.79 5.40
CA ASP A 91 19.78 1.61 4.15
C ASP A 91 18.88 1.17 3.00
N GLU A 92 19.41 1.28 1.78
CA GLU A 92 18.74 0.88 0.54
C GLU A 92 18.36 -0.60 0.54
N GLN A 93 19.19 -1.45 1.16
CA GLN A 93 18.93 -2.88 1.26
C GLN A 93 17.66 -3.18 2.07
N SER A 94 17.40 -2.44 3.14
CA SER A 94 16.20 -2.55 3.97
C SER A 94 14.93 -2.16 3.20
N ILE A 95 15.03 -1.16 2.32
CA ILE A 95 13.94 -0.74 1.43
C ILE A 95 13.68 -1.82 0.37
N VAL A 96 14.74 -2.36 -0.23
CA VAL A 96 14.65 -3.48 -1.19
C VAL A 96 14.09 -4.74 -0.52
N GLU A 97 14.40 -5.00 0.75
CA GLU A 97 13.84 -6.15 1.46
C GLU A 97 12.33 -6.00 1.74
N PHE A 98 11.86 -4.77 1.94
CA PHE A 98 10.46 -4.46 2.16
C PHE A 98 9.65 -4.41 0.86
N LEU A 99 10.18 -3.77 -0.20
CA LEU A 99 9.44 -3.48 -1.43
C LEU A 99 10.05 -4.12 -2.68
N GLY A 100 11.33 -4.45 -2.68
CA GLY A 100 12.04 -4.91 -3.87
C GLY A 100 11.86 -6.39 -4.19
N ALA A 101 11.09 -7.14 -3.40
CA ALA A 101 10.86 -8.56 -3.68
C ALA A 101 9.80 -8.73 -4.80
N PRO A 102 10.19 -9.28 -5.97
CA PRO A 102 9.26 -9.50 -7.09
C PRO A 102 8.24 -10.58 -6.77
N GLY A 103 8.58 -11.52 -5.89
CA GLY A 103 7.68 -12.58 -5.44
C GLY A 103 6.49 -12.12 -4.57
N MET A 104 6.46 -10.86 -4.11
CA MET A 104 5.31 -10.30 -3.41
C MET A 104 4.19 -9.95 -4.39
N THR A 105 2.96 -10.41 -4.12
CA THR A 105 1.84 -10.29 -5.07
C THR A 105 0.62 -9.56 -4.51
N GLU A 106 0.43 -9.60 -3.20
CA GLU A 106 -0.72 -9.02 -2.51
C GLU A 106 -0.26 -8.34 -1.22
N MET A 107 -0.97 -7.32 -0.78
CA MET A 107 -0.72 -6.63 0.49
C MET A 107 -1.99 -6.30 1.28
N ALA A 108 -1.84 -6.12 2.60
CA ALA A 108 -2.80 -5.41 3.46
C ALA A 108 -2.09 -4.42 4.36
N TYR A 109 -2.84 -3.41 4.80
CA TYR A 109 -2.35 -2.37 5.68
C TYR A 109 -3.34 -2.14 6.82
N VAL A 110 -2.83 -2.09 8.04
CA VAL A 110 -3.63 -1.78 9.23
C VAL A 110 -2.97 -0.62 9.96
N LYS A 111 -3.75 0.43 10.19
CA LYS A 111 -3.43 1.48 11.17
C LYS A 111 -4.06 1.11 12.51
N ASN A 112 -3.24 0.98 13.55
CA ASN A 112 -3.71 0.66 14.90
C ASN A 112 -3.06 1.55 15.95
N LEU A 113 -3.58 1.53 17.19
CA LEU A 113 -3.00 2.24 18.33
C LEU A 113 -2.32 1.23 19.26
N CYS A 114 -1.12 1.54 19.72
CA CYS A 114 -0.52 0.84 20.85
C CYS A 114 -1.18 1.31 22.14
N LEU A 115 -1.91 0.42 22.82
CA LEU A 115 -2.61 0.77 24.06
C LEU A 115 -1.67 1.12 25.24
N LYS A 116 -0.41 0.66 25.21
CA LYS A 116 0.56 0.95 26.29
C LYS A 116 1.09 2.38 26.27
N ASN A 117 1.23 2.99 25.09
CA ASN A 117 1.88 4.30 24.94
C ASN A 117 1.11 5.28 24.05
N ALA A 118 -0.11 4.93 23.63
CA ALA A 118 -0.96 5.69 22.72
C ALA A 118 -0.29 6.09 21.39
N ARG A 119 0.78 5.40 20.97
CA ARG A 119 1.41 5.66 19.67
C ARG A 119 0.65 4.94 18.57
N ARG A 120 0.44 5.66 17.46
CA ARG A 120 -0.05 5.06 16.21
C ARG A 120 1.00 4.08 15.68
N MET A 121 0.49 3.01 15.11
CA MET A 121 1.25 1.90 14.58
C MET A 121 0.77 1.61 13.18
N HIS A 122 1.73 1.39 12.30
CA HIS A 122 1.49 0.98 10.92
C HIS A 122 1.90 -0.48 10.81
N SER A 123 1.06 -1.32 10.24
CA SER A 123 1.39 -2.72 10.04
C SER A 123 1.05 -3.13 8.62
N PHE A 124 1.93 -3.92 8.01
CA PHE A 124 1.79 -4.40 6.65
C PHE A 124 1.85 -5.92 6.63
N ALA A 125 1.06 -6.54 5.76
CA ALA A 125 1.17 -7.95 5.45
C ALA A 125 1.31 -8.12 3.96
N PHE A 126 2.12 -9.07 3.54
CA PHE A 126 2.35 -9.40 2.14
C PHE A 126 2.18 -10.90 1.93
N LYS A 127 1.46 -11.30 0.87
CA LYS A 127 1.66 -12.63 0.31
C LYS A 127 2.91 -12.61 -0.55
N LYS A 128 3.75 -13.61 -0.35
CA LYS A 128 4.99 -13.80 -1.11
C LYS A 128 5.14 -15.21 -1.64
N THR A 129 5.90 -15.30 -2.71
CA THR A 129 6.46 -16.52 -3.26
C THR A 129 7.99 -16.45 -3.19
N ASN A 130 8.67 -17.55 -3.47
CA ASN A 130 10.13 -17.60 -3.56
C ASN A 130 10.65 -17.20 -4.96
N ALA A 131 9.87 -16.41 -5.71
CA ALA A 131 10.28 -15.99 -7.05
C ALA A 131 11.55 -15.12 -6.95
N PRO A 132 12.64 -15.50 -7.65
CA PRO A 132 13.87 -14.73 -7.62
C PRO A 132 13.75 -13.43 -8.42
N ASN A 133 14.67 -12.50 -8.17
CA ASN A 133 14.88 -11.35 -9.03
C ASN A 133 15.38 -11.83 -10.39
N ILE A 134 14.72 -11.39 -11.46
CA ILE A 134 15.19 -11.64 -12.81
C ILE A 134 15.67 -10.33 -13.41
N ASN A 135 16.95 -10.29 -13.78
CA ASN A 135 17.54 -9.12 -14.40
C ASN A 135 16.98 -8.90 -15.82
N GLY A 136 16.71 -7.64 -16.13
CA GLY A 136 16.30 -7.17 -17.45
C GLY A 136 15.38 -5.94 -17.38
N PRO A 137 14.91 -5.46 -18.54
CA PRO A 137 13.99 -4.33 -18.58
C PRO A 137 12.73 -4.60 -17.74
N PRO A 138 12.24 -3.64 -16.94
CA PRO A 138 11.02 -3.80 -16.14
C PRO A 138 9.84 -4.33 -16.97
N GLY A 139 9.11 -5.29 -16.41
CA GLY A 139 7.95 -5.93 -17.05
C GLY A 139 8.28 -6.89 -18.21
N SER A 140 9.54 -7.02 -18.64
CA SER A 140 9.89 -7.87 -19.79
C SER A 140 9.79 -9.38 -19.52
N LYS A 141 9.75 -9.80 -18.26
CA LYS A 141 9.71 -11.21 -17.85
C LYS A 141 8.61 -11.48 -16.83
N CYS A 142 7.42 -10.94 -17.06
CA CYS A 142 6.29 -11.17 -16.17
C CYS A 142 5.93 -12.66 -16.05
N PRO A 143 5.64 -13.14 -14.83
CA PRO A 143 5.27 -14.53 -14.61
C PRO A 143 3.92 -14.85 -15.26
N SER A 144 3.65 -16.14 -15.46
CA SER A 144 2.42 -16.63 -16.10
C SER A 144 1.15 -16.04 -15.44
N GLY A 145 0.20 -15.61 -16.26
CA GLY A 145 -1.05 -14.98 -15.80
C GLY A 145 -0.93 -13.47 -15.52
N ARG A 146 0.29 -12.92 -15.55
CA ARG A 146 0.55 -11.48 -15.41
C ARG A 146 1.03 -10.86 -16.72
N ARG A 147 0.78 -9.56 -16.87
CA ARG A 147 1.17 -8.75 -18.03
C ARG A 147 1.89 -7.49 -17.57
N PRO A 148 2.82 -6.96 -18.37
CA PRO A 148 3.47 -5.71 -18.06
C PRO A 148 2.46 -4.55 -18.02
N THR A 149 2.61 -3.66 -17.04
CA THR A 149 1.98 -2.34 -17.01
C THR A 149 2.84 -1.33 -17.77
N SER A 150 2.30 -0.14 -18.02
CA SER A 150 3.07 0.99 -18.55
C SER A 150 4.27 1.37 -17.67
N ASP A 151 4.16 1.07 -16.37
CA ASP A 151 5.12 1.48 -15.35
C ASP A 151 6.12 0.36 -15.03
N GLY A 152 6.18 -0.69 -15.88
CA GLY A 152 7.18 -1.75 -15.77
C GLY A 152 6.92 -2.80 -14.69
N LEU A 153 5.71 -2.81 -14.10
CA LEU A 153 5.28 -3.84 -13.16
C LEU A 153 4.53 -4.98 -13.86
N CYS A 154 4.40 -6.11 -13.18
CA CYS A 154 3.65 -7.27 -13.64
C CYS A 154 2.31 -7.36 -12.92
N ALA A 155 1.25 -6.91 -13.59
CA ALA A 155 -0.12 -6.92 -13.08
C ALA A 155 -0.85 -8.19 -13.48
N LEU A 156 -1.80 -8.66 -12.66
CA LEU A 156 -2.74 -9.67 -13.13
C LEU A 156 -3.52 -9.09 -14.30
N GLY A 157 -3.61 -9.84 -15.40
CA GLY A 157 -4.41 -9.43 -16.53
C GLY A 157 -5.83 -9.21 -16.04
N LYS A 158 -6.32 -7.96 -16.08
CA LYS A 158 -7.73 -7.67 -15.76
C LYS A 158 -8.55 -8.59 -16.66
N SER A 159 -9.12 -9.66 -16.09
CA SER A 159 -10.27 -10.27 -16.75
C SER A 159 -11.23 -9.11 -16.94
N TYR A 160 -11.74 -8.94 -18.14
CA TYR A 160 -12.84 -8.02 -18.37
C TYR A 160 -14.06 -8.60 -17.61
N ALA A 161 -14.06 -8.52 -16.27
CA ALA A 161 -15.26 -8.24 -15.55
C ALA A 161 -15.70 -6.91 -16.15
N ARG A 162 -16.61 -6.99 -17.13
CA ARG A 162 -17.42 -5.88 -17.58
C ARG A 162 -17.77 -5.15 -16.29
N LYS A 163 -17.24 -3.93 -16.09
CA LYS A 163 -17.90 -3.01 -15.19
C LYS A 163 -19.29 -2.93 -15.79
N VAL A 164 -20.23 -3.68 -15.25
CA VAL A 164 -21.63 -3.29 -15.35
C VAL A 164 -21.57 -1.93 -14.71
N VAL A 165 -21.54 -0.91 -15.56
CA VAL A 165 -21.81 0.45 -15.17
C VAL A 165 -23.22 0.34 -14.64
N ASP A 166 -23.32 0.14 -13.33
CA ASP A 166 -24.51 0.43 -12.60
C ASP A 166 -24.77 1.91 -12.85
N SER A 167 -25.64 2.16 -13.83
CA SER A 167 -26.08 3.47 -14.29
C SER A 167 -26.79 4.29 -13.20
N SER A 168 -26.87 3.74 -11.98
CA SER A 168 -27.32 4.41 -10.76
C SER A 168 -26.26 5.29 -10.10
N ARG A 169 -24.99 5.28 -10.56
CA ARG A 169 -23.93 6.14 -10.00
C ARG A 169 -23.74 7.39 -10.86
N PRO A 170 -24.08 8.60 -10.38
CA PRO A 170 -23.90 9.82 -11.14
C PRO A 170 -22.41 10.06 -11.42
N TRP A 171 -22.08 10.16 -12.70
CA TRP A 171 -20.80 10.65 -13.18
C TRP A 171 -20.66 12.12 -12.79
N ILE A 172 -19.99 12.41 -11.68
CA ILE A 172 -19.45 13.77 -11.48
C ILE A 172 -18.17 13.84 -12.31
N VAL A 173 -18.34 14.26 -13.55
CA VAL A 173 -17.28 14.88 -14.35
C VAL A 173 -16.82 16.12 -13.56
N MET A 174 -15.66 16.05 -12.91
CA MET A 174 -15.02 17.25 -12.36
C MET A 174 -14.38 18.03 -13.51
N LYS A 175 -15.22 18.72 -14.28
CA LYS A 175 -14.85 19.90 -15.06
C LYS A 175 -15.46 21.09 -14.33
N ASP A 176 -14.57 21.97 -13.86
CA ASP A 176 -14.83 23.35 -13.47
C ASP A 176 -15.83 23.57 -12.31
N SER A 177 -15.35 23.51 -11.06
CA SER A 177 -15.92 24.29 -9.96
C SER A 177 -14.93 24.58 -8.82
N PRO A 178 -14.77 25.84 -8.39
CA PRO A 178 -13.66 26.33 -7.56
C PRO A 178 -13.93 26.26 -6.05
N LEU A 179 -14.51 25.16 -5.57
CA LEU A 179 -14.66 24.92 -4.13
C LEU A 179 -14.13 23.53 -3.81
N ILE A 180 -12.81 23.42 -3.93
CA ILE A 180 -12.05 22.28 -3.43
C ILE A 180 -12.14 22.36 -1.90
N ALA A 181 -12.91 21.47 -1.28
CA ALA A 181 -12.57 21.06 0.08
C ALA A 181 -11.22 20.35 -0.03
N VAL A 182 -10.14 21.12 0.04
CA VAL A 182 -8.78 20.61 0.11
C VAL A 182 -8.73 19.88 1.44
N ARG A 183 -8.94 18.57 1.42
CA ARG A 183 -8.63 17.75 2.60
C ARG A 183 -7.13 17.90 2.78
N MET A 184 -6.76 18.60 3.83
CA MET A 184 -5.39 18.65 4.30
C MET A 184 -4.99 17.20 4.56
N LYS A 185 -3.99 16.72 3.84
CA LYS A 185 -3.31 15.46 4.17
C LYS A 185 -2.93 15.54 5.64
N THR A 186 -3.09 14.44 6.37
CA THR A 186 -2.63 14.43 7.76
C THR A 186 -1.11 14.61 7.78
N GLU A 187 -0.58 15.25 8.82
CA GLU A 187 0.87 15.48 8.99
C GLU A 187 1.68 14.18 8.73
N GLU A 188 1.15 13.03 9.14
CA GLU A 188 1.77 11.71 9.01
C GLU A 188 1.71 11.13 7.58
N GLU A 189 0.64 11.41 6.81
CA GLU A 189 0.57 11.06 5.39
C GLU A 189 1.53 11.92 4.57
N ILE A 190 1.66 13.19 4.97
CA ILE A 190 2.68 14.08 4.45
C ILE A 190 4.05 13.54 4.82
N GLU A 191 4.29 13.08 6.05
CA GLU A 191 5.59 12.53 6.46
C GLU A 191 5.95 11.22 5.77
N LEU A 192 5.02 10.28 5.56
CA LEU A 192 5.32 9.05 4.80
C LEU A 192 5.60 9.37 3.32
N GLU A 193 4.79 10.22 2.69
CA GLU A 193 5.04 10.67 1.32
C GLU A 193 6.33 11.49 1.20
N LYS A 194 6.59 12.37 2.17
CA LYS A 194 7.79 13.21 2.26
C LYS A 194 9.01 12.35 2.54
N TRP A 195 8.92 11.31 3.37
CA TRP A 195 10.00 10.36 3.60
C TRP A 195 10.32 9.57 2.34
N ILE A 196 9.30 9.04 1.64
CA ILE A 196 9.50 8.38 0.34
C ILE A 196 10.14 9.36 -0.66
N LYS A 197 9.72 10.62 -0.70
CA LYS A 197 10.34 11.66 -1.54
C LYS A 197 11.77 12.04 -1.12
N GLU A 198 12.04 12.25 0.16
CA GLU A 198 13.33 12.73 0.63
C GLU A 198 14.39 11.63 0.67
N HIS A 199 14.00 10.40 0.99
CA HIS A 199 14.94 9.29 1.19
C HIS A 199 15.06 8.40 -0.03
N TYR A 200 14.03 8.37 -0.87
CA TYR A 200 14.07 7.75 -2.19
C TYR A 200 14.28 8.84 -3.25
N TRP A 201 13.29 9.66 -3.62
CA TRP A 201 13.40 10.57 -4.78
C TRP A 201 14.62 11.51 -4.80
N ASN A 202 15.09 12.04 -3.67
CA ASN A 202 16.27 12.94 -3.64
C ASN A 202 17.63 12.22 -3.65
N ARG A 203 17.73 10.95 -3.20
CA ARG A 203 19.02 10.23 -3.16
C ARG A 203 19.41 9.59 -4.50
N ILE A 204 18.44 9.33 -5.36
CA ILE A 204 18.58 8.59 -6.63
C ILE A 204 18.47 9.52 -7.84
N ASN A 205 18.10 10.79 -7.63
CA ASN A 205 18.26 11.88 -8.60
C ASN A 205 19.54 12.69 -8.39
N LYS A 206 20.45 12.23 -7.50
CA LYS A 206 21.81 12.80 -7.48
C LYS A 206 22.50 12.35 -8.78
N PRO A 207 23.00 13.28 -9.61
CA PRO A 207 23.73 12.92 -10.81
C PRO A 207 24.87 11.96 -10.44
N ILE A 208 25.05 10.91 -11.22
CA ILE A 208 26.23 10.06 -11.11
C ILE A 208 27.41 10.90 -11.60
N GLY A 209 28.09 11.56 -10.65
CA GLY A 209 29.27 12.40 -10.92
C GLY A 209 29.28 13.70 -10.12
N GLU A 210 29.46 13.62 -8.80
CA GLU A 210 30.16 14.63 -7.98
C GLU A 210 31.00 13.91 -6.93
#